data_AF-A0AAJ1CXS5-F1
#
_entry.id   AF-A0AAJ1CXS5-F1
#
_cell.length_a   1.000
_cell.length_b   1.000
_cell.length_c   1.000
_cell.angle_alpha   90.00
_cell.angle_beta   90.00
_cell.angle_gamma   90.00
#
_symmetry.space_group_name_H-M   'P 1'
#
loop_
_entity.id
_entity.type
_entity.pdbx_description
1 polymer ?
#
loop_
_entity_poly.entity_id
_entity_poly.type
_entity_poly.pdbx_seq_one_letter_code
_entity_poly.pdbx_strand_id
1 'polypeptide(L)'
;MVEEDTTGNESSPFMTCIKPEWDENGRLYWPGIQNQKKSENAKAVLLQPPVKAIPVIFLPGVMGTNLMSTDGGKENDIWRGDSLVGVFLKWARKEGAERRELLNPDATKVDNRGDIHQSIYSPLSDDGHYFQPDGRGAGGRFYP
;
A
#
# COMPACT_ATOMS: atom_id res chain seq x y z
N MET A 1 14.88 -3.41 53.32
CA MET A 1 13.94 -2.27 53.34
C MET A 1 13.28 -2.26 51.97
N VAL A 2 12.21 -3.04 51.82
CA VAL A 2 10.79 -2.66 52.05
C VAL A 2 10.27 -2.00 50.77
N GLU A 3 9.71 -2.77 49.80
CA GLU A 3 8.35 -3.38 49.71
C GLU A 3 7.35 -2.39 49.09
N GLU A 4 6.75 -2.74 47.94
CA GLU A 4 5.31 -2.61 47.79
C GLU A 4 4.74 -3.64 46.79
N ASP A 5 4.23 -4.69 47.42
CA ASP A 5 3.14 -5.61 47.08
C ASP A 5 2.20 -5.26 45.91
N THR A 6 1.88 -6.27 45.12
CA THR A 6 0.50 -6.42 44.60
C THR A 6 0.14 -7.90 44.59
N THR A 7 -0.40 -8.32 45.72
CA THR A 7 -1.15 -9.56 45.89
C THR A 7 -2.40 -9.54 45.02
N GLY A 8 -2.53 -10.55 44.18
CA GLY A 8 -3.68 -10.78 43.29
C GLY A 8 -3.59 -12.15 42.65
N ASN A 9 -3.59 -13.20 43.48
CA ASN A 9 -3.74 -14.58 43.03
C ASN A 9 -5.18 -14.79 42.52
N GLU A 10 -5.37 -14.62 41.23
CA GLU A 10 -6.29 -15.46 40.46
C GLU A 10 -5.53 -15.87 39.19
N SER A 11 -5.03 -17.10 39.18
CA SER A 11 -4.39 -17.73 38.02
C SER A 11 -5.43 -17.84 36.90
N SER A 12 -5.57 -16.75 36.15
CA SER A 12 -6.26 -16.74 34.86
C SER A 12 -5.48 -17.69 33.96
N PRO A 13 -6.13 -18.64 33.27
CA PRO A 13 -5.42 -19.56 32.40
C PRO A 13 -4.61 -18.74 31.42
N PHE A 14 -3.31 -19.06 31.29
CA PHE A 14 -2.36 -18.38 30.41
C PHE A 14 -2.99 -18.26 29.01
N MET A 15 -3.55 -17.09 28.70
CA MET A 15 -4.25 -16.84 27.46
C MET A 15 -3.28 -16.15 26.51
N THR A 16 -2.72 -16.91 25.58
CA THR A 16 -1.79 -16.36 24.58
C THR A 16 -2.58 -15.95 23.34
N CYS A 17 -2.52 -14.67 22.98
CA CYS A 17 -3.08 -14.14 21.75
C CYS A 17 -2.00 -14.13 20.67
N ILE A 18 -2.24 -14.85 19.57
CA ILE A 18 -1.26 -14.98 18.48
C ILE A 18 -1.78 -14.20 17.27
N LYS A 19 -0.97 -13.27 16.78
CA LYS A 19 -1.25 -12.51 15.56
C LYS A 19 -0.96 -13.38 14.33
N PRO A 20 -1.77 -13.28 13.28
CA PRO A 20 -1.48 -13.95 12.02
C PRO A 20 -0.33 -13.28 11.28
N GLU A 21 0.45 -14.08 10.57
CA GLU A 21 1.41 -13.66 9.55
C GLU A 21 1.07 -14.34 8.23
N TRP A 22 1.61 -13.83 7.13
CA TRP A 22 1.39 -14.40 5.81
C TRP A 22 2.72 -14.76 5.18
N ASP A 23 2.75 -15.90 4.50
CA ASP A 23 3.92 -16.35 3.77
C ASP A 23 4.04 -15.65 2.40
N GLU A 24 5.17 -15.87 1.73
CA GLU A 24 5.44 -15.35 0.38
C GLU A 24 4.43 -15.81 -0.68
N ASN A 25 3.68 -16.88 -0.41
CA ASN A 25 2.64 -17.42 -1.29
C ASN A 25 1.24 -16.87 -0.95
N GLY A 26 1.14 -15.92 -0.01
CA GLY A 26 -0.13 -15.38 0.45
C GLY A 26 -0.96 -16.36 1.28
N ARG A 27 -0.34 -17.34 1.95
CA ARG A 27 -1.00 -18.24 2.89
C ARG A 27 -0.84 -17.73 4.31
N LEU A 28 -1.95 -17.73 5.04
CA LEU A 28 -2.02 -17.32 6.43
C LEU A 28 -1.46 -18.39 7.37
N TYR A 29 -0.60 -18.01 8.31
CA TYR A 29 -0.13 -18.85 9.40
C TYR A 29 -0.01 -18.06 10.72
N TRP A 30 0.12 -18.77 11.84
CA TRP A 30 0.30 -18.17 13.16
C TRP A 30 1.63 -18.64 13.74
N PRO A 31 2.65 -17.77 13.80
CA PRO A 31 3.96 -18.15 14.34
C PRO A 31 3.86 -18.45 15.83
N GLY A 32 4.68 -19.38 16.32
CA GLY A 32 4.81 -19.62 17.76
C GLY A 32 3.63 -20.33 18.42
N ILE A 33 2.78 -21.03 17.65
CA ILE A 33 1.82 -21.98 18.24
C ILE A 33 2.61 -23.07 18.99
N GLN A 34 2.49 -23.09 20.32
CA GLN A 34 3.04 -24.12 21.17
C GLN A 34 1.92 -24.96 21.77
N ASN A 35 2.00 -26.28 21.59
CA ASN A 35 1.07 -27.21 22.20
C ASN A 35 1.49 -27.44 23.66
N GLN A 36 0.64 -27.06 24.61
CA GLN A 36 0.85 -27.36 26.03
C GLN A 36 0.14 -28.65 26.45
N LYS A 37 0.55 -29.21 27.59
CA LYS A 37 -0.06 -30.44 28.12
C LYS A 37 -1.52 -30.19 28.48
N LYS A 38 -2.40 -31.14 28.15
CA LYS A 38 -3.85 -31.06 28.40
C LYS A 38 -4.21 -30.81 29.87
N SER A 39 -3.33 -31.18 30.81
CA SER A 39 -3.47 -30.95 32.25
C SER A 39 -3.36 -29.48 32.68
N GLU A 40 -2.80 -28.61 31.85
CA GLU A 40 -2.51 -27.20 32.19
C GLU A 40 -3.60 -26.22 31.73
N ASN A 41 -4.68 -26.71 31.09
CA ASN A 41 -5.83 -25.93 30.62
C ASN A 41 -5.45 -24.65 29.83
N ALA A 42 -4.31 -24.67 29.13
CA ALA A 42 -3.84 -23.55 28.33
C ALA A 42 -4.83 -23.24 27.19
N LYS A 43 -5.15 -21.96 27.00
CA LYS A 43 -6.04 -21.48 25.94
C LYS A 43 -5.25 -20.56 25.02
N ALA A 44 -5.17 -20.91 23.74
CA ALA A 44 -4.62 -20.02 22.72
C ALA A 44 -5.77 -19.38 21.93
N VAL A 45 -5.68 -18.06 21.71
CA VAL A 45 -6.62 -17.32 20.88
C VAL A 45 -5.89 -16.92 19.60
N LEU A 46 -6.34 -17.46 18.47
CA LEU A 46 -5.82 -17.14 17.14
C LEU A 46 -6.66 -16.03 16.52
N LEU A 47 -6.06 -14.88 16.26
CA LEU A 47 -6.76 -13.79 15.59
C LEU A 47 -6.89 -14.10 14.10
N GLN A 48 -8.13 -14.25 13.62
CA GLN A 48 -8.41 -14.46 12.20
C GLN A 48 -8.56 -13.11 11.48
N PRO A 49 -7.79 -12.84 10.41
CA PRO A 49 -7.98 -11.64 9.62
C PRO A 49 -9.31 -11.72 8.84
N PRO A 50 -9.84 -10.58 8.38
CA PRO A 50 -11.07 -10.54 7.59
C PRO A 50 -10.94 -11.38 6.31
N VAL A 51 -11.81 -12.38 6.15
CA VAL A 51 -11.81 -13.30 4.98
C VAL A 51 -12.40 -12.64 3.73
N LYS A 52 -13.17 -11.57 3.91
CA LYS A 52 -13.82 -10.83 2.82
C LYS A 52 -13.18 -9.45 2.69
N ALA A 53 -12.62 -9.18 1.52
CA ALA A 53 -12.11 -7.85 1.16
C ALA A 53 -13.15 -7.10 0.31
N ILE A 54 -13.36 -5.82 0.62
CA ILE A 54 -14.13 -4.90 -0.23
C ILE A 54 -13.12 -4.07 -1.03
N PRO A 55 -13.04 -4.21 -2.36
CA PRO A 55 -12.11 -3.41 -3.15
C PRO A 55 -12.59 -1.95 -3.21
N VAL A 56 -11.71 -1.03 -2.85
CA VAL A 56 -11.91 0.42 -3.07
C VAL A 56 -11.05 0.84 -4.25
N ILE A 57 -11.68 1.30 -5.33
CA ILE A 57 -11.01 1.73 -6.56
C ILE A 57 -11.13 3.24 -6.70
N PHE A 58 -10.00 3.93 -6.69
CA PHE A 58 -9.94 5.37 -6.92
C PHE A 58 -9.82 5.68 -8.41
N LEU A 59 -10.77 6.41 -8.98
CA LEU A 59 -10.68 6.87 -10.37
C LEU A 59 -10.17 8.33 -10.39
N PRO A 60 -9.01 8.60 -11.01
CA PRO A 60 -8.48 9.94 -11.10
C PRO A 60 -9.32 10.82 -12.04
N GLY A 61 -9.28 12.14 -11.80
CA GLY A 61 -10.01 13.13 -12.59
C GLY A 61 -9.28 13.59 -13.84
N VAL A 62 -9.72 14.73 -14.39
CA VAL A 62 -9.14 15.38 -15.56
C VAL A 62 -7.64 15.62 -15.35
N MET A 63 -6.82 15.09 -16.27
CA MET A 63 -5.35 15.17 -16.21
C MET A 63 -4.72 14.63 -14.91
N GLY A 64 -5.45 13.80 -14.16
CA GLY A 64 -5.01 13.25 -12.88
C GLY A 64 -4.20 11.97 -12.98
N THR A 65 -3.86 11.52 -14.19
CA THR A 65 -3.09 10.29 -14.45
C THR A 65 -1.80 10.63 -15.18
N ASN A 66 -0.68 10.07 -14.74
CA ASN A 66 0.61 10.19 -15.40
C ASN A 66 0.62 9.39 -16.72
N LEU A 67 1.19 9.96 -17.79
CA LEU A 67 1.25 9.39 -19.13
C LEU A 67 2.70 9.27 -19.60
N MET A 68 3.02 8.16 -20.25
CA MET A 68 4.28 7.89 -20.94
C MET A 68 4.04 7.46 -22.38
N SER A 69 5.08 7.54 -23.21
CA SER A 69 5.05 7.00 -24.57
C SER A 69 4.88 5.47 -24.55
N THR A 70 4.09 4.95 -25.49
CA THR A 70 3.94 3.50 -25.67
C THR A 70 5.23 2.85 -26.16
N ASP A 71 5.93 3.50 -27.11
CA ASP A 71 6.99 2.92 -27.94
C ASP A 71 8.42 3.31 -27.51
N GLY A 72 8.57 3.91 -26.32
CA GLY A 72 9.89 4.31 -25.83
C GLY A 72 10.51 5.48 -26.60
N GLY A 73 9.68 6.33 -27.21
CA GLY A 73 10.09 7.40 -28.13
C GLY A 73 10.93 8.53 -27.48
N LYS A 74 11.07 9.66 -28.22
CA LYS A 74 11.92 10.81 -27.84
C LYS A 74 11.68 11.35 -26.43
N GLU A 75 10.46 11.21 -25.92
CA GLU A 75 10.05 11.64 -24.58
C GLU A 75 9.27 10.50 -23.91
N ASN A 76 9.89 9.89 -22.90
CA ASN A 76 9.33 8.74 -22.19
C ASN A 76 8.37 9.15 -21.07
N ASP A 77 8.39 10.41 -20.65
CA ASP A 77 7.55 11.00 -19.61
C ASP A 77 6.70 12.11 -20.24
N ILE A 78 5.53 11.78 -20.77
CA ILE A 78 4.72 12.74 -21.52
C ILE A 78 4.03 13.71 -20.55
N TRP A 79 3.24 13.19 -19.62
CA TRP A 79 2.54 13.98 -18.61
C TRP A 79 2.81 13.40 -17.23
N ARG A 80 3.37 14.18 -16.31
CA ARG A 80 3.61 13.73 -14.93
C ARG A 80 3.28 14.81 -13.93
N GLY A 81 2.33 14.55 -13.04
CA GLY A 81 1.87 15.51 -12.04
C GLY A 81 2.84 15.79 -10.90
N ASP A 82 4.00 15.13 -10.84
CA ASP A 82 4.95 15.15 -9.72
C ASP A 82 5.37 16.59 -9.27
N SER A 83 5.37 17.56 -10.20
CA SER A 83 5.59 18.98 -9.89
C SER A 83 4.73 19.90 -10.75
N LEU A 84 3.76 20.59 -10.14
CA LEU A 84 2.87 21.53 -10.85
C LEU A 84 3.65 22.63 -11.59
N VAL A 85 4.69 23.19 -10.96
CA VAL A 85 5.52 24.25 -11.58
C VAL A 85 6.37 23.67 -12.71
N GLY A 86 6.97 22.50 -12.49
CA GLY A 86 7.78 21.82 -13.51
C GLY A 86 6.96 21.47 -14.75
N VAL A 87 5.78 20.90 -14.56
CA VAL A 87 4.81 20.58 -15.63
C VAL A 87 4.41 21.84 -16.37
N PHE A 88 4.00 22.88 -15.64
CA PHE A 88 3.58 24.13 -16.28
C PHE A 88 4.69 24.70 -17.17
N LEU A 89 5.92 24.78 -16.68
CA LEU A 89 7.06 25.29 -17.47
C LEU A 89 7.40 24.39 -18.66
N LYS A 90 7.37 23.06 -18.48
CA LYS A 90 7.62 22.06 -19.53
C LYS A 90 6.61 22.22 -20.68
N TRP A 91 5.34 22.36 -20.36
CA TRP A 91 4.27 22.45 -21.34
C TRP A 91 4.12 23.85 -21.94
N ALA A 92 4.39 24.92 -21.17
CA ALA A 92 4.36 26.30 -21.67
C ALA A 92 5.34 26.52 -22.83
N ARG A 93 6.48 25.83 -22.83
CA ARG A 93 7.50 25.90 -23.89
C ARG A 93 7.17 25.11 -25.16
N LYS A 94 6.22 24.17 -25.11
CA LYS A 94 5.84 23.33 -26.26
C LYS A 94 4.82 24.04 -27.16
N GLU A 95 4.97 23.86 -28.46
CA GLU A 95 4.04 24.40 -29.46
C GLU A 95 2.78 23.55 -29.62
N GLY A 96 1.74 24.10 -30.25
CA GLY A 96 0.46 23.40 -30.42
C GLY A 96 0.56 22.08 -31.18
N ALA A 97 1.40 22.01 -32.21
CA ALA A 97 1.63 20.77 -32.97
C ALA A 97 2.29 19.69 -32.12
N GLU A 98 3.33 20.06 -31.37
CA GLU A 98 4.05 19.13 -30.47
C GLU A 98 3.14 18.61 -29.35
N ARG A 99 2.32 19.49 -28.75
CA ARG A 99 1.37 19.07 -27.70
C ARG A 99 0.36 18.05 -28.23
N ARG A 100 -0.14 18.27 -29.44
CA ARG A 100 -1.10 17.36 -30.09
C ARG A 100 -0.48 16.00 -30.42
N GLU A 101 0.77 15.98 -30.85
CA GLU A 101 1.50 14.75 -31.14
C GLU A 101 1.79 13.95 -29.87
N LEU A 102 2.26 14.63 -28.81
CA LEU A 102 2.62 14.00 -27.54
C LEU A 102 1.40 13.51 -26.75
N LEU A 103 0.27 14.23 -26.77
CA LEU A 103 -0.97 13.83 -26.08
C LEU A 103 -1.90 12.95 -26.93
N ASN A 104 -1.35 12.24 -27.92
CA ASN A 104 -2.13 11.31 -28.71
C ASN A 104 -2.53 10.08 -27.86
N PRO A 105 -3.84 9.78 -27.69
CA PRO A 105 -4.29 8.64 -26.91
C PRO A 105 -3.79 7.29 -27.45
N ASP A 106 -3.54 7.17 -28.76
CA ASP A 106 -3.06 5.91 -29.36
C ASP A 106 -1.56 5.68 -29.11
N ALA A 107 -0.81 6.73 -28.78
CA ALA A 107 0.64 6.70 -28.57
C ALA A 107 1.04 6.86 -27.10
N THR A 108 0.06 6.94 -26.19
CA THR A 108 0.28 7.15 -24.75
C THR A 108 -0.30 6.02 -23.91
N LYS A 109 0.34 5.75 -22.78
CA LYS A 109 -0.13 4.80 -21.76
C LYS A 109 0.12 5.33 -20.36
N VAL A 110 -0.51 4.71 -19.36
CA VAL A 110 -0.33 5.09 -17.95
C VAL A 110 1.13 4.87 -17.52
N ASP A 111 1.72 5.89 -16.88
CA ASP A 111 3.06 5.84 -16.31
C ASP A 111 2.99 5.62 -14.79
N ASN A 112 3.21 4.40 -14.33
CA ASN A 112 3.12 4.04 -12.91
C ASN A 112 4.36 4.40 -12.06
N ARG A 113 5.33 5.12 -12.63
CA ARG A 113 6.61 5.44 -11.98
C ARG A 113 6.64 6.83 -11.33
N GLY A 114 5.47 7.45 -11.09
CA GLY A 114 5.36 8.73 -10.39
C GLY A 114 5.55 8.60 -8.89
N ASP A 115 5.75 9.74 -8.22
CA ASP A 115 6.06 9.79 -6.80
C ASP A 115 4.84 9.41 -5.94
N ILE A 116 5.07 8.57 -4.93
CA ILE A 116 4.02 8.11 -3.99
C ILE A 116 4.37 8.60 -2.59
N HIS A 117 3.46 9.35 -1.97
CA HIS A 117 3.64 9.78 -0.59
C HIS A 117 3.38 8.62 0.38
N GLN A 118 4.45 8.05 0.95
CA GLN A 118 4.38 6.89 1.83
C GLN A 118 3.82 7.21 3.23
N SER A 119 3.55 8.49 3.55
CA SER A 119 3.15 8.87 4.91
C SER A 119 1.66 8.64 5.22
N ILE A 120 0.84 8.20 4.27
CA ILE A 120 -0.58 7.91 4.53
C ILE A 120 -0.68 6.49 5.11
N TYR A 121 -0.27 6.35 6.37
CA TYR A 121 -0.54 5.17 7.18
C TYR A 121 -2.01 5.23 7.63
N SER A 122 -2.84 4.34 7.10
CA SER A 122 -4.16 4.08 7.69
C SER A 122 -3.97 3.50 9.09
N PRO A 123 -4.81 3.77 10.10
CA PRO A 123 -4.76 3.07 11.40
C PRO A 123 -4.88 1.54 11.27
N LEU A 124 -5.41 1.09 10.13
CA LEU A 124 -5.47 -0.31 9.67
C LEU A 124 -4.36 -0.57 8.64
N SER A 125 -3.12 -0.21 8.97
CA SER A 125 -1.98 -0.38 8.06
C SER A 125 -1.74 -1.87 7.79
N ASP A 126 -2.08 -2.29 6.58
CA ASP A 126 -1.17 -3.13 5.80
C ASP A 126 0.14 -2.35 5.71
N ASP A 127 1.18 -2.91 6.28
CA ASP A 127 2.57 -2.44 6.40
C ASP A 127 3.27 -2.21 5.04
N GLY A 128 2.50 -2.09 3.96
CA GLY A 128 2.97 -1.90 2.60
C GLY A 128 3.61 -3.16 2.01
N HIS A 129 3.66 -4.26 2.77
CA HIS A 129 4.26 -5.52 2.36
C HIS A 129 3.26 -6.52 1.75
N TYR A 130 1.94 -6.34 1.95
CA TYR A 130 0.96 -7.22 1.30
C TYR A 130 0.73 -6.90 -0.17
N PHE A 131 0.80 -5.62 -0.51
CA PHE A 131 0.53 -5.17 -1.87
C PHE A 131 1.56 -4.11 -2.21
N GLN A 132 2.58 -4.51 -2.98
CA GLN A 132 3.61 -3.61 -3.49
C GLN A 132 2.93 -2.36 -4.10
N PRO A 133 3.31 -1.13 -3.68
CA PRO A 133 2.64 0.10 -4.14
C PRO A 133 2.64 0.26 -5.67
N ASP A 134 3.64 -0.29 -6.35
CA ASP A 134 3.79 -0.31 -7.81
C ASP A 134 2.73 -1.20 -8.49
N GLY A 135 2.37 -2.33 -7.89
CA GLY A 135 1.39 -3.30 -8.41
C GLY A 135 -0.06 -2.81 -8.38
N ARG A 136 -0.37 -1.74 -7.64
CA ARG A 136 -1.71 -1.11 -7.60
C ARG A 136 -1.85 0.12 -8.49
N GLY A 137 -0.80 0.52 -9.22
CA GLY A 137 -0.82 1.68 -10.11
C GLY A 137 -1.02 3.00 -9.35
N ALA A 138 -0.52 3.09 -8.12
CA ALA A 138 -0.60 4.29 -7.30
C ALA A 138 0.28 5.42 -7.87
N GLY A 139 1.49 5.10 -8.34
CA GLY A 139 2.39 6.06 -9.00
C GLY A 139 1.90 6.53 -10.38
N GLY A 140 0.80 5.97 -10.87
CA GLY A 140 0.11 6.43 -12.07
C GLY A 140 -0.82 7.62 -11.85
N ARG A 141 -1.05 8.04 -10.60
CA ARG A 141 -2.10 9.00 -10.25
C ARG A 141 -1.51 10.18 -9.50
N PHE A 142 -2.09 11.36 -9.72
CA PHE A 142 -1.81 12.54 -8.92
C PHE A 142 -2.79 12.64 -7.75
N TYR A 143 -2.25 12.83 -6.55
CA TYR A 143 -3.01 13.16 -5.36
C TYR A 143 -2.66 14.61 -4.98
N PRO A 144 -3.64 15.53 -4.97
CA PRO A 144 -3.42 16.92 -4.54
C PRO A 144 -3.17 17.02 -3.03
#